data_AF-A0AAD2BUI8-F1
#
_entry.id   AF-A0AAD2BUI8-F1
#
_cell.length_a   1.000
_cell.length_b   1.000
_cell.length_c   1.000
_cell.angle_alpha   90.00
_cell.angle_beta   90.00
_cell.angle_gamma   90.00
#
_symmetry.space_group_name_H-M   'P 1'
#
loop_
_entity.id
_entity.type
_entity.pdbx_description
1 polymer ?
#
loop_
_entity_poly.entity_id
_entity_poly.type
_entity_poly.pdbx_seq_one_letter_code
_entity_poly.pdbx_strand_id
1 'polypeptide(L)' 'MDTTLEEAQAAAARFADESCLPQTVYLLKDSGGWWHTNPLASLLVSAEVFVTVLPLRYFA' A
#
# COMPACT_ATOMS: atom_id res chain seq x y z
N MET A 1 -9.50 -1.27 11.86
CA MET A 1 -8.06 -1.48 11.62
C MET A 1 -7.41 -0.27 12.23
N ASP A 2 -6.56 -0.46 13.23
CA ASP A 2 -5.89 0.65 13.95
C ASP A 2 -4.39 0.62 13.64
N THR A 3 -4.05 0.41 12.37
CA THR A 3 -2.67 0.28 11.88
C THR A 3 -2.14 1.65 11.51
N THR A 4 -0.92 1.97 11.93
CA THR A 4 -0.30 3.26 11.60
C THR A 4 0.22 3.30 10.16
N LEU A 5 0.52 4.51 9.66
CA LEU A 5 1.11 4.67 8.33
C LEU A 5 2.46 3.94 8.23
N GLU A 6 3.29 4.04 9.26
CA GLU A 6 4.62 3.41 9.31
C GLU A 6 4.52 1.88 9.25
N GLU A 7 3.57 1.30 9.98
CA GLU A 7 3.32 -0.14 9.95
C GLU A 7 2.85 -0.61 8.57
N ALA A 8 1.93 0.14 7.96
CA ALA A 8 1.45 -0.15 6.60
C ALA A 8 2.56 -0.04 5.55
N GLN A 9 3.45 0.96 5.67
CA GLN A 9 4.62 1.12 4.80
C GLN A 9 5.62 -0.03 4.97
N ALA A 10 5.93 -0.43 6.21
CA ALA A 10 6.83 -1.54 6.47
C ALA A 10 6.28 -2.87 5.92
N ALA A 11 4.99 -3.12 6.08
CA ALA A 11 4.31 -4.29 5.52
C ALA A 11 4.30 -4.26 3.98
N ALA A 12 4.01 -3.10 3.38
CA ALA A 12 4.06 -2.91 1.93
C ALA A 12 5.47 -3.18 1.36
N ALA A 13 6.51 -2.66 1.99
CA ALA A 13 7.89 -2.88 1.56
C ALA A 13 8.26 -4.37 1.60
N ARG A 14 7.96 -5.06 2.71
CA ARG A 14 8.16 -6.50 2.82
C ARG A 14 7.43 -7.29 1.74
N PHE A 15 6.15 -7.02 1.53
CA PHE A 15 5.37 -7.71 0.50
C PHE A 15 5.89 -7.42 -0.91
N ALA A 16 6.33 -6.19 -1.18
CA ALA A 16 6.90 -5.83 -2.47
C ALA A 16 8.24 -6.54 -2.75
N ASP A 17 9.01 -6.86 -1.71
CA ASP A 17 10.22 -7.66 -1.80
C ASP A 17 9.89 -9.15 -1.95
N GLU A 18 8.98 -9.69 -1.13
CA GLU A 18 8.60 -11.12 -1.15
C GLU A 18 7.90 -11.53 -2.47
N SER A 19 7.04 -10.66 -3.00
CA SER A 19 6.24 -10.95 -4.21
C SER A 19 6.89 -10.45 -5.51
N CYS A 20 7.93 -9.61 -5.42
CA CYS A 20 8.46 -8.86 -6.57
C CYS A 20 7.37 -8.08 -7.34
N LEU A 21 6.30 -7.66 -6.64
CA LEU A 21 5.23 -6.83 -7.20
C LEU A 21 5.10 -5.48 -6.47
N PRO A 22 4.73 -4.41 -7.16
CA PRO A 22 4.44 -3.12 -6.53
C PRO A 22 3.38 -3.23 -5.43
N GLN A 23 3.48 -2.36 -4.42
CA GLN A 23 2.47 -2.23 -3.37
C GLN A 23 2.03 -0.78 -3.25
N THR A 24 0.78 -0.59 -2.86
CA THR A 24 0.11 0.70 -2.67
C THR A 24 -0.32 0.79 -1.23
N VAL A 25 0.12 1.85 -0.54
CA VAL A 25 -0.34 2.17 0.81
C VAL A 25 -1.57 3.06 0.69
N TYR A 26 -2.61 2.79 1.47
CA TYR A 26 -3.88 3.49 1.39
C TYR A 26 -4.55 3.70 2.76
N LEU A 27 -5.44 4.68 2.81
CA LEU A 27 -6.35 4.95 3.92
C LEU A 27 -7.77 5.02 3.35
N LEU A 28 -8.72 4.24 3.88
CA LEU A 28 -10.13 4.39 3.54
C LEU A 28 -10.79 5.39 4.48
N LYS A 29 -11.76 6.14 3.94
CA LYS A 29 -12.53 7.13 4.67
C LYS A 29 -13.21 6.58 5.93
N ASP A 30 -13.66 5.33 5.87
CA ASP A 30 -14.41 4.67 6.94
C ASP A 30 -13.55 3.66 7.73
N SER A 31 -12.27 3.47 7.37
CA SER A 31 -11.36 2.59 8.08
C SER A 31 -10.47 3.42 9.01
N GLY A 32 -10.46 3.09 10.31
CA GLY A 32 -9.65 3.78 11.32
C GLY A 32 -8.13 3.65 11.20
N GLY A 33 -7.57 3.22 10.06
CA GLY A 33 -6.15 2.94 9.95
C GLY A 33 -5.66 2.69 8.53
N TRP A 34 -4.34 2.74 8.38
CA TRP A 34 -3.63 2.58 7.11
C TRP A 34 -3.43 1.11 6.77
N TRP A 35 -3.41 0.78 5.49
CA TRP A 35 -3.08 -0.56 5.04
C TRP A 35 -2.34 -0.53 3.69
N HIS A 36 -1.98 -1.71 3.17
CA HIS A 36 -1.39 -1.85 1.85
C HIS A 36 -2.08 -2.92 1.01
N THR A 37 -2.01 -2.78 -0.30
CA THR A 37 -2.53 -3.74 -1.26
C THR A 37 -1.81 -3.62 -2.60
N ASN A 38 -2.16 -4.47 -3.55
CA ASN A 38 -1.68 -4.33 -4.92
C ASN A 38 -2.28 -3.07 -5.60
N PRO A 39 -1.57 -2.41 -6.53
CA PRO A 39 -2.02 -1.16 -7.13
C PRO A 39 -3.27 -1.24 -8.00
N LEU A 40 -3.73 -2.45 -8.33
CA LEU A 40 -4.91 -2.69 -9.16
C LEU A 40 -6.14 -3.09 -8.33
N ALA A 41 -6.04 -3.03 -6.99
CA ALA A 41 -7.14 -3.39 -6.12
C ALA A 41 -8.30 -2.40 -6.27
N SER A 42 -9.50 -2.92 -6.52
CA SER A 42 -10.73 -2.13 -6.70
C SER A 42 -11.07 -1.24 -5.50
N LEU A 43 -10.66 -1.64 -4.28
CA LEU A 43 -10.86 -0.86 -3.06
C LEU A 43 -10.18 0.52 -3.11
N LEU A 44 -9.13 0.69 -3.92
CA LEU A 44 -8.41 1.97 -4.03
C LEU A 44 -9.30 3.07 -4.63
N VAL A 45 -10.35 2.71 -5.38
CA VAL A 45 -11.35 3.66 -5.88
C VAL A 45 -12.10 4.35 -4.74
N SER A 46 -12.24 3.68 -3.60
CA SER A 46 -12.88 4.20 -2.38
C SER A 46 -11.88 4.71 -1.34
N ALA A 47 -10.58 4.70 -1.64
CA ALA A 47 -9.57 5.22 -0.73
C ALA A 47 -9.62 6.74 -0.70
N GLU A 48 -9.53 7.30 0.50
CA GLU A 48 -9.42 8.75 0.71
C GLU A 48 -8.03 9.23 0.29
N VAL A 49 -7.01 8.44 0.62
CA VAL A 49 -5.62 8.67 0.24
C VAL A 49 -5.00 7.33 -0.17
N PHE A 50 -4.26 7.32 -1.27
CA PHE A 50 -3.43 6.18 -1.63
C PHE A 50 -2.19 6.62 -2.40
N VAL A 51 -1.10 5.88 -2.24
CA VAL A 51 0.15 6.13 -2.95
C VAL A 51 0.84 4.82 -3.32
N THR A 52 1.21 4.71 -4.59
CA THR A 52 2.04 3.62 -5.09
C THR A 52 3.45 4.16 -5.29
N VAL A 53 4.41 3.65 -4.51
CA VAL A 53 5.82 3.97 -4.71
C VAL A 53 6.49 2.74 -5.31
N LEU A 54 7.11 2.90 -6.48
CA LEU A 54 7.83 1.84 -7.15
C LEU A 54 9.30 1.86 -6.71
N PRO A 55 9.82 0.76 -6.13
CA PRO A 55 11.25 0.56 -5.94
C PRO A 55 12.03 0.78 -7.25
N LEU A 56 13.25 1.33 -7.14
CA LEU A 56 14.09 1.65 -8.30
C LEU A 56 14.31 0.45 -9.23
N ARG A 57 14.33 -0.78 -8.69
CA ARG A 57 14.48 -2.03 -9.45
C ARG A 57 13.40 -2.27 -10.52
N TYR A 58 12.25 -1.61 -10.45
CA TYR A 58 11.21 -1.71 -11.49
C TYR A 58 11.52 -0.90 -12.75
N PHE A 59 12.55 -0.07 -12.72
CA PHE A 59 12.96 0.78 -13.83
C PHE A 59 14.32 0.39 -14.42
N ALA A 60 14.85 -0.77 -14.04
CA ALA A 60 16.10 -1.34 -14.53
C ALA A 60 15.88 -2.20 -15.78
#